data_AF-A0A2V8QIE9-F1
#
_entry.id   AF-A0A2V8QIE9-F1
#
_cell.length_a   1.000
_cell.length_b   1.000
_cell.length_c   1.000
_cell.angle_alpha   90.00
_cell.angle_beta   90.00
_cell.angle_gamma   90.00
#
_symmetry.space_group_name_H-M   'P 1'
#
loop_
_entity.id
_entity.type
_entity.pdbx_description
1 polymer ?
#
loop_
_entity_poly.entity_id
_entity_poly.type
_entity_poly.pdbx_seq_one_letter_code
_entity_poly.pdbx_strand_id
1 'polypeptide(L)'
;ARFLGLSAEVYEVFGETDKAFAAYAEAESLWKKVVEVQPQQQTEASLQIARLCLNRADLYAGLRARTVQAGREYERVVDILSKLKALNQITLGGLNDLNQAKRKLQASWTIPTRDHG
;
A
#
# COMPACT_ATOMS: atom_id res chain seq x y z
N ALA A 1 -0.43 -7.39 -13.80
CA ALA A 1 -0.24 -6.60 -12.57
C ALA A 1 -1.56 -5.98 -12.08
N ARG A 2 -2.20 -5.08 -12.85
CA ARG A 2 -3.45 -4.40 -12.45
C ARG A 2 -4.63 -5.33 -12.12
N PHE A 3 -4.84 -6.38 -12.91
CA PHE A 3 -5.88 -7.40 -12.65
C PHE A 3 -5.73 -8.09 -11.29
N LEU A 4 -4.49 -8.41 -10.88
CA LEU A 4 -4.25 -9.06 -9.59
C LEU A 4 -4.54 -8.14 -8.40
N GLY A 5 -4.26 -6.84 -8.53
CA GLY A 5 -4.66 -5.84 -7.54
C GLY A 5 -6.18 -5.79 -7.34
N LEU A 6 -6.94 -5.82 -8.43
CA LEU A 6 -8.42 -5.89 -8.37
C LEU A 6 -8.90 -7.22 -7.77
N SER A 7 -8.26 -8.34 -8.10
CA SER A 7 -8.62 -9.63 -7.50
C SER A 7 -8.39 -9.66 -5.99
N ALA A 8 -7.34 -8.99 -5.51
CA ALA A 8 -7.06 -8.87 -4.08
C ALA A 8 -8.16 -8.09 -3.34
N GLU A 9 -8.63 -6.99 -3.92
CA GLU A 9 -9.77 -6.22 -3.38
C GLU A 9 -11.05 -7.07 -3.33
N VAL A 10 -11.28 -7.92 -4.33
CA VAL A 10 -12.41 -8.86 -4.33
C VAL A 10 -12.26 -9.91 -3.22
N TYR A 11 -11.07 -10.51 -3.05
CA TYR A 11 -10.81 -11.46 -1.97
C TYR A 11 -11.02 -10.85 -0.58
N GLU A 12 -10.64 -9.58 -0.40
CA GLU A 12 -10.88 -8.82 0.83
C GLU A 12 -12.38 -8.69 1.13
N VAL A 13 -13.21 -8.34 0.13
CA VAL A 13 -14.68 -8.24 0.29
C VAL A 13 -15.30 -9.57 0.72
N PHE A 14 -14.78 -10.70 0.23
CA PHE A 14 -15.24 -12.03 0.61
C PHE A 14 -14.60 -12.58 1.90
N GLY A 15 -13.76 -11.81 2.58
CA GLY A 15 -13.07 -12.21 3.81
C GLY A 15 -11.93 -13.21 3.60
N GLU A 16 -11.52 -13.45 2.35
CA GLU A 16 -10.42 -14.35 1.98
C GLU A 16 -9.05 -13.65 2.13
N THR A 17 -8.76 -13.25 3.37
CA THR A 17 -7.61 -12.42 3.75
C THR A 17 -6.27 -12.96 3.23
N ASP A 18 -6.03 -14.27 3.32
CA ASP A 18 -4.78 -14.88 2.87
C ASP A 18 -4.62 -14.79 1.34
N LYS A 19 -5.71 -14.97 0.59
CA LYS A 19 -5.70 -14.84 -0.88
C LYS A 19 -5.51 -13.40 -1.30
N ALA A 20 -6.10 -12.44 -0.56
CA ALA A 20 -5.89 -11.02 -0.78
C ALA A 20 -4.40 -10.65 -0.60
N PHE A 21 -3.76 -11.09 0.49
CA PHE A 21 -2.33 -10.85 0.70
C PHE A 21 -1.44 -11.47 -0.39
N ALA A 22 -1.74 -12.70 -0.80
CA ALA A 22 -1.00 -13.37 -1.87
C ALA A 22 -1.13 -12.60 -3.20
N ALA A 23 -2.34 -12.18 -3.57
CA ALA A 23 -2.60 -11.42 -4.79
C ALA A 23 -1.94 -10.03 -4.77
N TYR A 24 -1.95 -9.32 -3.63
CA TYR A 24 -1.22 -8.05 -3.49
C TYR A 24 0.29 -8.23 -3.67
N ALA A 25 0.87 -9.29 -3.10
CA ALA A 25 2.30 -9.58 -3.24
C ALA A 25 2.69 -9.92 -4.69
N GLU A 26 1.87 -10.73 -5.36
CA GLU A 26 2.09 -11.09 -6.77
C GLU A 26 1.95 -9.86 -7.68
N ALA A 27 0.94 -9.01 -7.45
CA ALA A 27 0.76 -7.77 -8.19
C ALA A 27 1.98 -6.84 -8.05
N GLU A 28 2.53 -6.70 -6.84
CA GLU A 28 3.74 -5.91 -6.57
C GLU A 28 4.95 -6.46 -7.35
N SER A 29 5.14 -7.79 -7.35
CA SER A 29 6.22 -8.44 -8.12
C SER A 29 6.11 -8.16 -9.62
N LEU A 30 4.90 -8.26 -10.18
CA LEU A 30 4.69 -7.98 -11.59
C LEU A 30 4.96 -6.53 -11.95
N TRP A 31 4.57 -5.56 -11.10
CA TRP A 31 4.90 -4.15 -11.35
C TRP A 31 6.40 -3.88 -11.34
N LYS A 32 7.17 -4.54 -10.48
CA LYS A 32 8.64 -4.44 -10.50
C LYS A 32 9.22 -4.97 -11.82
N LYS A 33 8.74 -6.14 -12.28
CA LYS A 33 9.14 -6.70 -13.59
C LYS A 33 8.76 -5.79 -14.77
N VAL A 34 7.62 -5.10 -14.69
CA VAL A 34 7.23 -4.11 -15.72
C VAL A 34 8.28 -3.01 -15.82
N VAL A 35 8.81 -2.51 -14.70
CA VAL A 35 9.86 -1.48 -14.71
C VAL A 35 11.18 -2.02 -15.26
N GLU A 36 11.53 -3.27 -14.94
CA GLU A 36 12.73 -3.92 -15.48
C GLU A 36 12.70 -4.03 -17.01
N VAL A 37 11.53 -4.36 -17.57
CA VAL A 37 11.34 -4.50 -19.03
C VAL A 37 11.07 -3.16 -19.72
N GLN A 38 10.38 -2.24 -19.04
CA GLN A 38 9.95 -0.95 -19.57
C GLN A 38 10.22 0.16 -18.54
N PRO A 39 11.47 0.66 -18.45
CA PRO A 39 11.84 1.69 -17.49
C PRO A 39 10.99 2.96 -17.57
N GLN A 40 10.46 3.30 -18.75
CA GLN A 40 9.54 4.43 -18.96
C GLN A 40 8.22 4.30 -18.17
N GLN A 41 7.85 3.09 -17.74
CA GLN A 41 6.67 2.84 -16.89
C GLN A 41 6.93 3.06 -15.40
N GLN A 42 8.13 3.50 -15.01
CA GLN A 42 8.53 3.64 -13.59
C GLN A 42 7.54 4.47 -12.77
N THR A 43 7.03 5.57 -13.30
CA THR A 43 6.07 6.44 -12.58
C THR A 43 4.75 5.72 -12.34
N GLU A 44 4.17 5.09 -13.37
CA GLU A 44 2.91 4.35 -13.25
C GLU A 44 3.07 3.15 -12.32
N ALA A 45 4.14 2.38 -12.47
CA ALA A 45 4.44 1.26 -11.59
C ALA A 45 4.58 1.70 -10.13
N SER A 46 5.22 2.84 -9.87
CA SER A 46 5.37 3.40 -8.52
C SER A 46 4.02 3.79 -7.92
N LEU A 47 3.15 4.45 -8.70
CA LEU A 47 1.78 4.79 -8.25
C LEU A 47 0.98 3.53 -7.91
N GLN A 48 1.08 2.50 -8.75
CA GLN A 48 0.34 1.25 -8.57
C GLN A 48 0.87 0.45 -7.38
N ILE A 49 2.19 0.37 -7.19
CA ILE A 49 2.79 -0.25 -6.01
C ILE A 49 2.36 0.48 -4.73
N ALA A 50 2.35 1.82 -4.73
CA ALA A 50 1.85 2.58 -3.60
C ALA A 50 0.38 2.27 -3.28
N ARG A 51 -0.47 2.12 -4.30
CA ARG A 51 -1.86 1.71 -4.12
C ARG A 51 -2.00 0.31 -3.50
N LEU A 52 -1.21 -0.66 -3.98
CA LEU A 52 -1.19 -2.02 -3.43
C LEU A 52 -0.73 -2.02 -1.97
N CYS A 53 0.30 -1.25 -1.63
CA CYS A 53 0.76 -1.06 -0.26
C CYS A 53 -0.35 -0.45 0.62
N LEU A 54 -1.08 0.54 0.12
CA LEU A 54 -2.17 1.18 0.86
C LEU A 54 -3.29 0.18 1.18
N ASN A 55 -3.74 -0.58 0.18
CA ASN A 55 -4.79 -1.58 0.40
C ASN A 55 -4.32 -2.69 1.34
N ARG A 56 -3.06 -3.15 1.20
CA ARG A 56 -2.47 -4.13 2.11
C ARG A 56 -2.36 -3.61 3.55
N ALA A 57 -2.05 -2.33 3.73
CA ALA A 57 -2.02 -1.66 5.03
C ALA A 57 -3.42 -1.59 5.67
N ASP A 58 -4.44 -1.27 4.86
CA ASP A 58 -5.84 -1.23 5.28
C ASP A 58 -6.32 -2.63 5.73
N LEU A 59 -5.99 -3.67 4.96
CA LEU A 59 -6.26 -5.06 5.31
C LEU A 59 -5.54 -5.47 6.60
N TYR A 60 -4.27 -5.11 6.77
CA TYR A 60 -3.55 -5.35 8.02
C TYR A 60 -4.18 -4.63 9.22
N ALA A 61 -4.64 -3.40 9.05
CA ALA A 61 -5.27 -2.63 10.11
C ALA A 61 -6.62 -3.22 10.56
N GLY A 62 -7.34 -3.90 9.65
CA GLY A 62 -8.54 -4.68 9.98
C GLY A 62 -8.25 -5.89 10.88
N LEU A 63 -7.01 -6.40 10.86
CA LEU A 63 -6.58 -7.53 11.68
C LEU A 63 -5.96 -6.99 12.99
N ARG A 64 -6.68 -7.11 14.11
CA ARG A 64 -6.29 -6.55 15.43
C ARG A 64 -4.84 -6.81 15.87
N ALA A 65 -4.22 -7.90 15.43
CA ALA A 65 -2.85 -8.26 15.79
C ALA A 65 -1.75 -7.73 14.84
N ARG A 66 -2.11 -7.01 13.76
CA ARG A 66 -1.18 -6.63 12.69
C ARG A 66 -1.02 -5.11 12.48
N THR A 67 -1.17 -4.35 13.56
CA THR A 67 -1.02 -2.88 13.56
C THR A 67 0.39 -2.43 13.16
N VAL A 68 1.43 -3.16 13.55
CA VAL A 68 2.82 -2.87 13.17
C VAL A 68 3.04 -3.07 11.66
N GLN A 69 2.49 -4.14 11.09
CA GLN A 69 2.57 -4.41 9.64
C GLN A 69 1.79 -3.35 8.85
N ALA A 70 0.63 -2.93 9.34
CA ALA A 70 -0.12 -1.83 8.74
C ALA A 70 0.72 -0.53 8.71
N GLY A 71 1.34 -0.18 9.84
CA GLY A 71 2.23 0.98 9.95
C GLY A 71 3.35 0.96 8.91
N ARG A 72 4.09 -0.15 8.82
CA ARG A 72 5.17 -0.31 7.82
C ARG A 72 4.69 -0.17 6.39
N GLU A 73 3.50 -0.67 6.07
CA GLU A 73 2.94 -0.53 4.73
C GLU A 73 2.51 0.92 4.46
N TYR A 74 1.89 1.63 5.41
CA TYR A 74 1.62 3.07 5.25
C TYR A 74 2.90 3.89 5.07
N GLU A 75 3.98 3.58 5.80
CA GLU A 75 5.28 4.22 5.60
C GLU A 75 5.78 4.04 4.17
N ARG A 76 5.70 2.82 3.61
CA ARG A 76 6.08 2.57 2.21
C ARG A 76 5.26 3.41 1.24
N VAL A 77 3.95 3.57 1.46
CA VAL A 77 3.09 4.44 0.64
C VAL A 77 3.57 5.89 0.72
N VAL A 78 3.83 6.39 1.93
CA VAL A 78 4.32 7.76 2.14
C VAL A 78 5.64 7.99 1.45
N ASP A 79 6.57 7.05 1.54
CA ASP A 79 7.90 7.11 0.92
C ASP A 79 7.82 7.19 -0.61
N ILE A 80 7.08 6.26 -1.23
CA ILE A 80 6.94 6.20 -2.69
C ILE A 80 6.29 7.49 -3.21
N LEU A 81 5.14 7.87 -2.63
CA LEU A 81 4.36 9.00 -3.12
C LEU A 81 5.03 10.34 -2.78
N SER A 82 5.78 10.45 -1.68
CA SER A 82 6.57 11.66 -1.40
C SER A 82 7.70 11.85 -2.41
N LYS A 83 8.36 10.76 -2.84
CA LYS A 83 9.36 10.83 -3.92
C LYS A 83 8.72 11.28 -5.23
N LEU A 84 7.58 10.70 -5.62
CA LEU A 84 6.85 11.13 -6.82
C LEU A 84 6.38 12.59 -6.74
N LYS A 85 5.93 13.03 -5.56
CA LYS A 85 5.55 14.43 -5.32
C LYS A 85 6.74 15.37 -5.50
N ALA A 86 7.90 15.02 -4.94
CA ALA A 86 9.12 15.82 -5.08
C ALA A 86 9.59 15.94 -6.54
N LEU A 87 9.35 14.91 -7.34
CA LEU A 87 9.63 14.89 -8.78
C LEU A 87 8.52 15.53 -9.64
N ASN A 88 7.44 16.03 -9.03
CA ASN A 88 6.23 16.52 -9.73
C ASN A 88 5.61 15.49 -10.69
N GLN A 89 5.69 14.21 -10.34
CA GLN A 89 5.20 13.06 -11.11
C GLN A 89 3.98 12.39 -10.47
N ILE A 90 3.44 13.00 -9.41
CA ILE A 90 2.29 12.46 -8.67
C ILE A 90 0.97 12.89 -9.31
N THR A 91 0.00 11.99 -9.36
CA THR A 91 -1.36 12.28 -9.81
C THR A 91 -2.23 12.79 -8.67
N LEU A 92 -3.40 13.37 -8.98
CA LEU A 92 -4.37 13.76 -7.94
C LEU A 92 -4.80 12.56 -7.07
N GLY A 93 -5.00 11.39 -7.69
CA GLY A 93 -5.26 10.14 -6.97
C GLY A 93 -4.11 9.77 -6.02
N GLY A 94 -2.87 9.85 -6.49
CA GLY A 94 -1.69 9.63 -5.65
C GLY A 94 -1.58 10.63 -4.50
N LEU A 95 -1.94 11.90 -4.69
CA LEU A 95 -1.97 12.89 -3.60
C LEU A 95 -3.01 12.54 -2.53
N ASN A 96 -4.18 12.07 -2.93
CA ASN A 96 -5.22 11.61 -2.00
C ASN A 96 -4.74 10.39 -1.20
N ASP A 97 -4.12 9.42 -1.87
CA ASP A 97 -3.56 8.21 -1.26
C ASP A 97 -2.43 8.55 -0.27
N LEU A 98 -1.57 9.51 -0.61
CA LEU A 98 -0.52 10.02 0.28
C LEU A 98 -1.13 10.66 1.55
N ASN A 99 -2.15 11.49 1.39
CA ASN A 99 -2.82 12.12 2.53
C ASN A 99 -3.57 11.11 3.40
N GLN A 100 -4.17 10.08 2.80
CA GLN A 100 -4.76 8.96 3.52
C GLN A 100 -3.71 8.19 4.32
N ALA A 101 -2.62 7.78 3.67
CA ALA A 101 -1.54 7.03 4.31
C ALA A 101 -0.92 7.79 5.48
N LYS A 102 -0.68 9.10 5.35
CA LYS A 102 -0.16 9.93 6.45
C LYS A 102 -1.09 9.96 7.67
N ARG A 103 -2.40 10.12 7.45
CA ARG A 103 -3.38 10.13 8.55
C ARG A 103 -3.44 8.78 9.25
N LYS A 104 -3.50 7.68 8.49
CA LYS A 104 -3.56 6.32 9.05
C LYS A 104 -2.26 5.91 9.74
N LEU A 105 -1.11 6.32 9.18
CA LEU A 105 0.19 6.16 9.83
C LEU A 105 0.20 6.88 11.18
N GLN A 106 -0.15 8.17 11.22
CA GLN A 106 -0.21 8.93 12.47
C GLN A 106 -1.13 8.28 13.51
N ALA A 107 -2.30 7.79 13.08
CA ALA A 107 -3.22 7.04 13.94
C ALA A 107 -2.61 5.73 14.49
N SER A 108 -1.76 5.05 13.72
CA SER A 108 -1.08 3.83 14.17
C SER A 108 -0.06 4.08 15.29
N TRP A 109 0.56 5.26 15.33
CA TRP A 109 1.50 5.68 16.38
C TRP A 109 0.82 6.27 17.62
N THR A 110 -0.43 6.69 17.51
CA THR A 110 -1.18 7.32 18.62
C THR A 110 -2.00 6.35 19.45
N ILE A 111 -2.01 5.06 19.10
CA ILE A 111 -2.54 4.02 20.00
C ILE A 111 -1.55 3.92 21.17
N PRO A 112 -1.93 4.28 22.40
CA PRO A 112 -1.02 4.12 23.53
C PRO A 112 -0.70 2.63 23.62
N THR A 113 0.59 2.30 23.60
CA THR A 113 1.08 1.06 24.19
C THR A 113 0.57 1.07 25.62
N ARG A 114 -0.55 0.37 25.85
CA ARG A 114 -1.09 0.19 27.18
C ARG A 114 0.03 -0.50 27.95
N ASP A 115 0.58 0.22 28.92
CA ASP A 115 1.63 -0.23 29.82
C ASP A 115 1.42 -1.70 30.19
N HIS A 116 2.49 -2.47 30.06
CA HIS A 116 2.60 -3.77 30.69
C HIS A 116 3.68 -3.66 31.76
N GLY A 117 3.22 -3.47 33.00
CA GLY A 117 3.90 -3.90 34.23
C GLY A 117 4.95 -2.97 34.77
#